data_AF-A0A1J6IS14-F1
#
_entry.id   AF-A0A1J6IS14-F1
#
_cell.length_a   1.000
_cell.length_b   1.000
_cell.length_c   1.000
_cell.angle_alpha   90.00
_cell.angle_beta   90.00
_cell.angle_gamma   90.00
#
_symmetry.space_group_name_H-M   'P 1'
#
loop_
_entity.id
_entity.type
_entity.pdbx_description
1 polymer ?
#
loop_
_entity_poly.entity_id
_entity_poly.type
_entity_poly.pdbx_seq_one_letter_code
_entity_poly.pdbx_strand_id
1 'polypeptide(L)' 'KKEIGRKVAPGACPYCGGKVQAVDVEGRLRFCFLSICFRLKRKYICTLCSRRLVLYS' A
#
# COMPACT_ATOMS: atom_id res chain seq x y z
N LYS A 1 8.87 -7.87 -4.31
CA LYS A 1 7.91 -7.42 -3.26
C LYS A 1 6.65 -8.22 -3.50
N LYS A 2 6.16 -8.97 -2.51
CA LYS A 2 4.98 -9.83 -2.66
C LYS A 2 3.74 -9.03 -2.26
N GLU A 3 2.73 -8.96 -3.12
CA GLU A 3 1.42 -8.40 -2.74
C GLU A 3 0.71 -9.46 -1.90
N ILE A 4 0.42 -9.13 -0.65
CA ILE A 4 -0.25 -10.05 0.29
C ILE A 4 -1.76 -9.96 0.12
N GLY A 5 -2.27 -8.75 -0.13
CA GLY A 5 -3.69 -8.53 -0.31
C GLY A 5 -4.02 -7.13 -0.81
N ARG A 6 -5.18 -7.03 -1.45
CA ARG A 6 -5.81 -5.77 -1.82
C ARG A 6 -7.13 -5.66 -1.07
N LYS A 7 -7.34 -4.54 -0.40
CA LYS A 7 -8.58 -4.22 0.31
C LYS A 7 -9.08 -2.85 -0.13
N VAL A 8 -10.39 -2.67 -0.21
CA VAL A 8 -10.95 -1.32 -0.40
C VAL A 8 -10.71 -0.54 0.89
N ALA A 9 -10.14 0.65 0.75
CA ALA A 9 -9.91 1.54 1.88
C ALA A 9 -11.11 2.49 2.03
N PRO A 10 -11.54 2.79 3.27
CA PRO A 10 -12.47 3.87 3.51
C PRO A 10 -11.80 5.20 3.14
N GLY A 11 -12.47 6.00 2.32
CA GLY A 11 -11.97 7.29 1.85
C GLY A 11 -12.11 7.48 0.34
N ALA A 12 -11.99 8.73 -0.08
CA ALA A 12 -12.03 9.14 -1.48
C ALA A 12 -10.70 9.78 -1.89
N CYS A 13 -10.34 9.65 -3.16
CA CYS A 13 -9.18 10.33 -3.72
C CYS A 13 -9.41 11.84 -3.66
N PRO A 14 -8.52 12.64 -3.05
CA PRO A 14 -8.68 14.09 -2.95
C PRO A 14 -8.61 14.80 -4.31
N TYR A 15 -8.16 14.11 -5.35
CA TYR A 15 -8.04 14.69 -6.69
C TYR A 15 -9.26 14.44 -7.59
N CYS A 16 -9.89 13.27 -7.48
CA CYS A 16 -10.97 12.88 -8.39
C CYS A 16 -12.22 12.34 -7.69
N GLY A 17 -12.27 12.31 -6.35
CA GLY A 17 -13.37 11.74 -5.58
C GLY A 17 -13.51 10.21 -5.68
N GLY A 18 -12.62 9.55 -6.42
CA GLY A 18 -12.69 8.12 -6.69
C GLY A 18 -12.40 7.23 -5.48
N LYS A 19 -12.85 5.99 -5.55
CA LYS A 19 -12.56 4.96 -4.53
C LYS A 19 -11.05 4.72 -4.40
N VAL A 20 -10.62 4.43 -3.18
CA VAL A 20 -9.22 4.13 -2.85
C VAL A 20 -9.09 2.66 -2.49
N GLN A 21 -8.09 1.99 -3.05
CA GLN A 21 -7.66 0.66 -2.63
C GLN A 21 -6.40 0.75 -1.77
N ALA A 22 -6.40 0.01 -0.66
CA ALA A 22 -5.22 -0.32 0.12
C ALA A 22 -4.60 -1.62 -0.41
N VAL A 23 -3.33 -1.57 -0.76
CA VAL A 23 -2.52 -2.69 -1.20
C VAL A 23 -1.46 -2.96 -0.12
N ASP A 24 -1.57 -4.10 0.54
CA ASP A 24 -0.63 -4.55 1.55
C ASP A 24 0.49 -5.34 0.86
N VAL A 25 1.72 -4.78 0.89
CA VAL A 25 2.92 -5.39 0.31
C VAL A 25 3.89 -5.83 1.38
N GLU A 26 4.37 -7.07 1.24
CA GLU A 26 5.42 -7.61 2.07
C GLU A 26 6.78 -7.04 1.66
N GLY A 27 7.44 -6.36 2.60
CA GLY A 27 8.85 -6.01 2.52
C GLY A 27 9.65 -6.96 3.39
N ARG A 28 10.51 -7.78 2.79
CA ARG A 28 11.48 -8.56 3.56
C ARG A 28 12.63 -7.64 3.96
N LEU A 29 12.86 -7.45 5.26
CA LEU A 29 14.04 -6.77 5.75
C LEU A 29 15.18 -7.78 5.75
N ARG A 30 16.20 -7.54 4.92
CA ARG A 30 17.45 -8.30 4.95
C ARG A 30 18.45 -7.48 5.75
N PHE A 31 19.04 -8.10 6.76
CA PHE A 31 20.17 -7.53 7.49
C PHE A 31 21.36 -8.45 7.27
N CYS A 32 22.37 -7.95 6.55
CA CYS A 32 23.55 -8.65 6.01
C CYS A 32 23.27 -9.99 5.30
N PHE A 33 22.83 -11.04 6.01
CA PHE A 33 22.56 -12.38 5.45
C PHE A 33 21.30 -13.06 6.02
N LEU A 34 20.67 -12.45 7.04
CA LEU A 34 19.48 -13.00 7.68
C LEU A 34 18.24 -12.23 7.23
N SER A 35 17.18 -12.98 6.92
CA SER A 35 15.85 -12.42 6.68
C SER A 35 15.19 -12.20 8.04
N ILE A 36 15.47 -11.06 8.67
CA ILE A 36 15.15 -10.84 10.09
C ILE A 36 13.66 -10.61 10.31
N CYS A 37 12.98 -9.81 9.47
CA CYS A 37 11.57 -9.48 9.68
C CYS A 37 10.82 -9.24 8.36
N PHE A 38 9.54 -9.65 8.34
CA PHE A 38 8.59 -9.27 7.30
C PHE A 38 7.89 -7.97 7.71
N ARG A 39 8.21 -6.87 7.04
CA ARG A 39 7.55 -5.58 7.26
C ARG A 39 6.42 -5.43 6.24
N LEU A 40 5.17 -5.52 6.71
CA LEU A 40 4.03 -5.15 5.88
C LEU A 40 4.05 -3.64 5.65
N LYS A 41 4.07 -3.23 4.39
CA LYS A 41 3.89 -1.84 3.97
C LYS A 41 2.53 -1.73 3.30
N ARG A 42 1.65 -0.87 3.81
CA ARG A 42 0.40 -0.55 3.14
C ARG A 42 0.62 0.60 2.15
N LYS A 43 0.16 0.43 0.92
CA LYS A 43 0.12 1.47 -0.11
C LYS A 43 -1.33 1.79 -0.43
N TYR A 44 -1.64 3.05 -0.72
CA TYR A 44 -2.98 3.43 -1.16
C TYR A 44 -2.92 3.84 -2.63
N ILE A 45 -3.89 3.40 -3.43
CA ILE A 45 -3.96 3.68 -4.86
C ILE A 45 -5.42 3.97 -5.20
N CYS A 46 -5.69 5.05 -5.93
CA CYS A 46 -7.03 5.30 -6.45
C CYS A 46 -7.35 4.37 -7.61
N THR A 47 -8.54 3.78 -7.64
CA THR A 47 -8.96 2.89 -8.74
C THR A 47 -9.37 3.62 -10.01
N LEU A 48 -9.67 4.92 -9.92
CA LEU A 48 -10.07 5.72 -11.08
C LEU A 48 -8.87 6.35 -11.78
N CYS A 49 -8.07 7.11 -11.05
CA CYS A 49 -6.92 7.82 -11.62
C CYS A 49 -5.61 7.02 -11.51
N SER A 50 -5.64 5.80 -10.96
CA SER A 50 -4.46 4.95 -10.71
C SER A 50 -3.35 5.62 -9.90
N ARG A 51 -3.65 6.75 -9.26
CA ARG A 51 -2.67 7.59 -8.58
C ARG A 51 -2.39 7.02 -7.20
N ARG A 52 -1.11 6.95 -6.85
CA ARG A 52 -0.67 6.50 -5.52
C ARG A 52 -0.94 7.59 -4.50
N LEU A 53 -1.68 7.24 -3.46
CA LEU A 53 -2.01 8.11 -2.34
C LEU A 53 -1.04 7.80 -1.18
N VAL A 54 -0.49 8.86 -0.59
CA VAL A 54 0.35 8.79 0.61
C VAL A 54 -0.48 9.43 1.72
N LEU A 55 -0.81 8.66 2.76
CA LEU A 55 -1.39 9.23 3.97
C LEU A 55 -0.26 9.95 4.71
N TYR A 56 -0.36 11.27 4.83
CA TYR A 56 0.42 12.05 5.77
C TYR A 56 -0.44 12.16 7.04
N SER A 57 -0.04 11.42 8.07
CA SER A 57 -0.60 11.51 9.43
C SER A 57 0.27 12.40 10.29
#